data_AF-A0A7W2GS95-F1
#
_entry.id   AF-A0A7W2GS95-F1
#
_cell.length_a   1.000
_cell.length_b   1.000
_cell.length_c   1.000
_cell.angle_alpha   90.00
_cell.angle_beta   90.00
_cell.angle_gamma   90.00
#
_symmetry.space_group_name_H-M   'P 1'
#
loop_
_entity.id
_entity.type
_entity.pdbx_description
1 polymer ?
#
loop_
_entity_poly.entity_id
_entity_poly.type
_entity_poly.pdbx_seq_one_letter_code
_entity_poly.pdbx_strand_id
1 'polypeptide(L)'
;MSGLAVSSDARGDLIGRDQKPFAAPPAKRPRDLRLDFFRGIAMFIILIAHIPWNDLNLWIPARFGFSDATEIFVFCSGMASAIAFASIFDKHGWFMGVARVLHRVWQVYWAHIGMFLAVCVWVSFMDVLANQGDYLKHDLNLMPFFQANTAQQLLGLFTLTYVPNYFDILPMYLVILLMIPLVMGIARISPKAALAFCAMLWLATNIETYINVANGSHLAWLRFYAEPWNNPGWLTWYNQGNISPEALAALQPRFWFFNPFGWQLIFFTGFAFMRGWIPKPPVNKALIWTAAAFLILSLPFAYYRVFEGAFWNKEINDWVLSFGIAELRAKYDWLIWKSDLGIIRYVHFLCVGYLAWVACGENGKHLAGDNIWGRTVTVIRTVGQQSLAIFLFSMVSARILGYTFVPQAGHPFHITDVQSDWRWLHTLIINVAGIILLILVAYMVAWFKKQPWRNPPAPKAA
;
A
#
# COMPACT_ATOMS: atom_id res chain seq x y z
N MET A 1 -9.61 -81.27 -46.74
CA MET A 1 -9.66 -79.94 -46.08
C MET A 1 -8.27 -79.63 -45.59
N SER A 2 -7.50 -78.94 -46.44
CA SER A 2 -6.10 -78.58 -46.22
C SER A 2 -6.00 -77.19 -45.58
N GLY A 3 -5.20 -77.06 -44.54
CA GLY A 3 -4.68 -75.75 -44.12
C GLY A 3 -3.46 -75.36 -44.96
N LEU A 4 -3.28 -74.06 -45.19
CA LEU A 4 -2.02 -73.30 -45.05
C LEU A 4 -2.17 -71.87 -45.61
N ALA A 5 -1.91 -70.90 -44.72
CA ALA A 5 -1.11 -69.67 -44.85
C ALA A 5 -1.41 -68.59 -45.93
N VAL A 6 -0.79 -67.41 -45.68
CA VAL A 6 -0.68 -66.14 -46.46
C VAL A 6 -1.60 -65.02 -45.91
N SER A 7 -1.15 -63.80 -45.59
CA SER A 7 0.19 -63.18 -45.59
C SER A 7 0.23 -62.02 -44.58
N SER A 8 1.40 -61.87 -43.97
CA SER A 8 1.89 -60.68 -43.27
C SER A 8 2.42 -59.66 -44.29
N ASP A 9 1.68 -58.61 -44.61
CA ASP A 9 2.25 -57.39 -45.21
C ASP A 9 1.18 -56.29 -45.36
N ALA A 10 0.93 -55.54 -44.28
CA ALA A 10 0.20 -54.26 -44.35
C ALA A 10 0.35 -53.38 -43.10
N ARG A 11 1.36 -53.61 -42.24
CA ARG A 11 1.57 -52.82 -41.00
C ARG A 11 2.95 -52.15 -40.94
N GLY A 12 3.62 -51.99 -42.08
CA GLY A 12 4.99 -51.47 -42.15
C GLY A 12 5.13 -49.96 -42.27
N ASP A 13 4.17 -49.23 -42.86
CA ASP A 13 4.51 -47.95 -43.50
C ASP A 13 3.65 -46.74 -43.13
N LEU A 14 2.96 -46.75 -42.00
CA LEU A 14 2.24 -45.58 -41.53
C LEU A 14 2.84 -45.01 -40.24
N ILE A 15 3.71 -44.03 -40.48
CA ILE A 15 3.86 -42.80 -39.69
C ILE A 15 4.97 -42.87 -38.62
N GLY A 16 6.21 -42.95 -39.11
CA GLY A 16 7.34 -42.25 -38.50
C GLY A 16 7.11 -40.73 -38.57
N ARG A 17 6.23 -40.20 -37.70
CA ARG A 17 6.19 -38.77 -37.43
C ARG A 17 7.31 -38.45 -36.47
N ASP A 18 8.27 -37.65 -36.93
CA ASP A 18 9.18 -36.84 -36.12
C ASP A 18 8.46 -36.34 -34.86
N GLN A 19 8.64 -37.05 -33.74
CA GLN A 19 8.35 -36.50 -32.44
C GLN A 19 9.44 -35.48 -32.16
N LYS A 20 9.24 -34.24 -32.64
CA LYS A 20 10.02 -33.10 -32.17
C LYS A 20 10.00 -33.17 -30.65
N PRO A 21 11.16 -33.27 -29.97
CA PRO A 21 11.18 -33.34 -28.51
C PRO A 21 10.38 -32.16 -27.99
N PHE A 22 9.40 -32.44 -27.12
CA PHE A 22 8.61 -31.41 -26.46
C PHE A 22 9.59 -30.39 -25.87
N ALA A 23 9.63 -29.19 -26.46
CA ALA A 23 10.50 -28.13 -25.99
C ALA A 23 10.24 -27.96 -24.49
N ALA A 24 11.30 -28.08 -23.69
CA ALA A 24 11.22 -27.91 -22.25
C ALA A 24 10.46 -26.60 -21.96
N PRO A 25 9.54 -26.58 -20.99
CA PRO A 25 8.83 -25.36 -20.64
C PRO A 25 9.85 -24.24 -20.43
N PRO A 26 9.67 -23.05 -21.06
CA PRO A 26 10.64 -21.99 -20.94
C PRO A 26 10.89 -21.71 -19.46
N ALA A 27 12.16 -21.70 -19.06
CA ALA A 27 12.57 -21.48 -17.68
C ALA A 27 11.83 -20.23 -17.14
N LYS A 28 11.13 -20.39 -16.01
CA LYS A 28 10.44 -19.27 -15.37
C LYS A 28 11.46 -18.16 -15.14
N ARG A 29 11.21 -16.97 -15.72
CA ARG A 29 12.06 -15.80 -15.49
C ARG A 29 12.27 -15.63 -13.98
N PRO A 30 13.52 -15.49 -13.51
CA PRO A 30 13.79 -15.34 -12.09
C PRO A 30 13.08 -14.11 -11.55
N ARG A 31 12.41 -14.28 -10.41
CA ARG A 31 11.65 -13.22 -9.74
C ARG A 31 12.63 -12.17 -9.19
N ASP A 32 12.36 -10.88 -9.42
CA ASP A 32 13.21 -9.81 -8.90
C ASP A 32 13.18 -9.79 -7.37
N LEU A 33 14.35 -10.05 -6.75
CA LEU A 33 14.49 -10.13 -5.29
C LEU A 33 14.18 -8.79 -4.62
N ARG A 34 14.52 -7.68 -5.27
CA ARG A 34 14.37 -6.32 -4.72
C ARG A 34 12.90 -5.99 -4.52
N LEU A 35 12.06 -6.36 -5.50
CA LEU A 35 10.63 -6.12 -5.46
C LEU A 35 9.99 -6.76 -4.22
N ASP A 36 10.28 -8.04 -3.96
CA ASP A 36 9.74 -8.74 -2.79
C ASP A 36 10.32 -8.18 -1.48
N PHE A 37 11.61 -7.82 -1.48
CA PHE A 37 12.28 -7.28 -0.30
C PHE A 37 11.67 -5.93 0.14
N PHE A 38 11.56 -4.96 -0.77
CA PHE A 38 10.99 -3.65 -0.44
C PHE A 38 9.50 -3.71 -0.11
N ARG A 39 8.74 -4.61 -0.76
CA ARG A 39 7.36 -4.90 -0.35
C ARG A 39 7.30 -5.42 1.08
N GLY A 40 8.22 -6.31 1.47
CA GLY A 40 8.32 -6.84 2.83
C GLY A 40 8.63 -5.77 3.86
N ILE A 41 9.63 -4.91 3.60
CA ILE A 41 9.95 -3.75 4.45
C ILE A 41 8.72 -2.86 4.63
N ALA A 42 8.02 -2.54 3.55
CA ALA A 42 6.81 -1.71 3.61
C ALA A 42 5.73 -2.33 4.51
N MET A 43 5.54 -3.67 4.50
CA MET A 43 4.57 -4.33 5.39
C MET A 43 4.90 -4.15 6.87
N PHE A 44 6.17 -4.26 7.26
CA PHE A 44 6.58 -4.04 8.65
C PHE A 44 6.40 -2.58 9.08
N ILE A 45 6.78 -1.63 8.23
CA ILE A 45 6.59 -0.20 8.52
C ILE A 45 5.09 0.12 8.64
N ILE A 46 4.25 -0.43 7.76
CA ILE A 46 2.80 -0.23 7.80
C ILE A 46 2.24 -0.73 9.13
N LEU A 47 2.62 -1.92 9.60
CA LEU A 47 2.18 -2.41 10.92
C LEU A 47 2.52 -1.41 12.03
N ILE A 48 3.79 -1.02 12.15
CA ILE A 48 4.24 -0.07 13.20
C ILE A 48 3.45 1.24 13.10
N ALA A 49 3.26 1.74 11.88
CA ALA A 49 2.56 2.99 11.62
C ALA A 49 1.06 2.95 11.94
N HIS A 50 0.45 1.76 12.00
CA HIS A 50 -0.99 1.59 12.18
C HIS A 50 -1.39 1.02 13.53
N ILE A 51 -0.44 0.62 14.39
CA ILE A 51 -0.72 0.30 15.80
C ILE A 51 -1.02 1.63 16.52
N PRO A 52 -2.24 1.81 17.07
CA PRO A 52 -2.57 2.98 17.88
C PRO A 52 -1.67 3.18 19.10
N TRP A 53 -1.45 4.45 19.47
CA TRP A 53 -0.65 4.87 20.64
C TRP A 53 0.77 4.29 20.73
N ASN A 54 1.31 3.86 19.59
CA ASN A 54 2.61 3.23 19.48
C ASN A 54 3.74 4.27 19.36
N ASP A 55 4.66 4.33 20.32
CA ASP A 55 5.77 5.30 20.29
C ASP A 55 6.74 5.07 19.13
N LEU A 56 6.86 3.84 18.61
CA LEU A 56 7.67 3.57 17.41
C LEU A 56 7.11 4.24 16.15
N ASN A 57 5.86 4.72 16.17
CA ASN A 57 5.31 5.55 15.10
C ASN A 57 6.09 6.87 14.92
N LEU A 58 6.79 7.35 15.96
CA LEU A 58 7.65 8.53 15.89
C LEU A 58 9.00 8.27 15.19
N TRP A 59 9.29 7.00 14.86
CA TRP A 59 10.56 6.55 14.31
C TRP A 59 10.43 5.86 12.94
N ILE A 60 9.28 5.97 12.29
CA ILE A 60 9.08 5.47 10.91
C ILE A 60 9.55 6.48 9.86
N PRO A 61 9.81 6.06 8.60
CA PRO A 61 10.28 6.97 7.55
C PRO A 61 9.41 8.21 7.32
N ALA A 62 8.09 8.12 7.54
CA ALA A 62 7.15 9.24 7.44
C ALA A 62 7.49 10.42 8.35
N ARG A 63 8.30 10.18 9.39
CA ARG A 63 8.70 11.19 10.37
C ARG A 63 9.94 11.95 9.94
N PHE A 64 10.77 11.38 9.06
CA PHE A 64 12.07 11.92 8.64
C PHE A 64 12.10 12.43 7.20
N GLY A 65 11.01 12.28 6.46
CA GLY A 65 10.95 12.55 5.03
C GLY A 65 9.54 12.81 4.56
N PHE A 66 9.39 13.30 3.34
CA PHE A 66 8.07 13.56 2.78
C PHE A 66 7.35 12.27 2.41
N SER A 67 8.04 11.26 1.88
CA SER A 67 7.45 9.98 1.50
C SER A 67 7.56 8.93 2.61
N ASP A 68 6.66 7.96 2.61
CA ASP A 68 6.61 6.88 3.60
C ASP A 68 6.40 5.49 2.95
N ALA A 69 5.95 4.51 3.74
CA ALA A 69 5.74 3.14 3.27
C ALA A 69 4.63 3.03 2.21
N THR A 70 3.69 4.00 2.14
CA THR A 70 2.66 4.05 1.11
C THR A 70 3.29 4.19 -0.27
N GLU A 71 4.24 5.11 -0.46
CA GLU A 71 4.91 5.29 -1.76
C GLU A 71 5.68 4.02 -2.19
N ILE A 72 6.40 3.37 -1.25
CA ILE A 72 7.07 2.09 -1.50
C ILE A 72 6.05 1.04 -1.97
N PHE A 73 4.92 0.93 -1.27
CA PHE A 73 3.88 -0.05 -1.55
C PHE A 73 3.22 0.18 -2.92
N VAL A 74 2.87 1.42 -3.24
CA VAL A 74 2.20 1.77 -4.50
C VAL A 74 3.14 1.61 -5.69
N PHE A 75 4.39 2.08 -5.58
CA PHE A 75 5.42 1.91 -6.61
C PHE A 75 5.70 0.42 -6.90
N CYS A 76 5.88 -0.38 -5.85
CA CYS A 76 6.08 -1.83 -5.97
C CYS A 76 4.83 -2.56 -6.50
N SER A 77 3.64 -2.04 -6.21
CA SER A 77 2.40 -2.57 -6.79
C SER A 77 2.30 -2.28 -8.28
N GLY A 78 2.80 -1.13 -8.74
CA GLY A 78 2.97 -0.80 -10.15
C GLY A 78 3.89 -1.77 -10.89
N MET A 79 5.09 -1.98 -10.33
CA MET A 79 6.05 -2.96 -10.87
C MET A 79 5.44 -4.37 -10.95
N ALA A 80 4.82 -4.85 -9.87
CA ALA A 80 4.20 -6.17 -9.84
C ALA A 80 3.03 -6.29 -10.85
N SER A 81 2.26 -5.22 -11.04
CA SER A 81 1.15 -5.17 -11.98
C SER A 81 1.62 -5.22 -13.44
N ALA A 82 2.74 -4.59 -13.77
CA ALA A 82 3.35 -4.74 -15.09
C ALA A 82 3.72 -6.21 -15.39
N ILE A 83 4.32 -6.91 -14.42
CA ILE A 83 4.64 -8.34 -14.55
C ILE A 83 3.35 -9.17 -14.70
N ALA A 84 2.35 -8.89 -13.87
CA ALA A 84 1.15 -9.70 -13.75
C ALA A 84 0.13 -9.51 -14.88
N PHE A 85 0.02 -8.29 -15.44
CA PHE A 85 -1.05 -7.94 -16.39
C PHE A 85 -0.52 -7.55 -17.78
N ALA A 86 0.58 -6.79 -17.88
CA ALA A 86 1.00 -6.22 -19.16
C ALA A 86 1.28 -7.30 -20.22
N SER A 87 1.95 -8.38 -19.83
CA SER A 87 2.26 -9.51 -20.73
C SER A 87 1.02 -10.24 -21.29
N ILE A 88 -0.15 -10.02 -20.70
CA ILE A 88 -1.39 -10.69 -21.08
C ILE A 88 -2.11 -9.89 -22.14
N PHE A 89 -2.08 -8.56 -22.03
CA PHE A 89 -2.48 -7.68 -23.12
C PHE A 89 -1.66 -7.98 -24.38
N ASP A 90 -0.38 -8.30 -24.23
CA ASP A 90 0.52 -8.63 -25.35
C ASP A 90 0.27 -10.05 -25.90
N LYS A 91 0.14 -11.07 -25.03
CA LYS A 91 0.11 -12.50 -25.47
C LYS A 91 -1.29 -13.08 -25.68
N HIS A 92 -2.28 -12.61 -24.93
CA HIS A 92 -3.63 -13.19 -24.91
C HIS A 92 -4.70 -12.19 -25.38
N GLY A 93 -4.27 -11.02 -25.86
CA GLY A 93 -5.14 -9.98 -26.39
C GLY A 93 -5.76 -9.07 -25.32
N TRP A 94 -6.43 -8.04 -25.82
CA TRP A 94 -7.00 -6.97 -24.99
C TRP A 94 -8.04 -7.48 -23.99
N PHE A 95 -9.00 -8.27 -24.48
CA PHE A 95 -10.13 -8.74 -23.67
C PHE A 95 -9.67 -9.58 -22.48
N MET A 96 -8.72 -10.50 -22.70
CA MET A 96 -8.14 -11.30 -21.61
C MET A 96 -7.34 -10.46 -20.62
N GLY A 97 -6.64 -9.42 -21.10
CA GLY A 97 -5.99 -8.43 -20.26
C GLY A 97 -6.98 -7.72 -19.33
N VAL A 98 -8.07 -7.18 -19.89
CA VAL A 98 -9.15 -6.52 -19.14
C VAL A 98 -9.79 -7.49 -18.15
N ALA A 99 -10.18 -8.69 -18.59
CA ALA A 99 -10.84 -9.68 -17.73
C ALA A 99 -9.97 -10.05 -16.51
N ARG A 100 -8.65 -10.20 -16.68
CA ARG A 100 -7.76 -10.51 -15.56
C ARG A 100 -7.58 -9.32 -14.61
N VAL A 101 -7.55 -8.09 -15.13
CA VAL A 101 -7.56 -6.88 -14.31
C VAL A 101 -8.85 -6.81 -13.50
N LEU A 102 -10.01 -7.00 -14.13
CA LEU A 102 -11.32 -7.01 -13.45
C LEU A 102 -11.42 -8.10 -12.39
N HIS A 103 -10.92 -9.30 -12.66
CA HIS A 103 -10.85 -10.35 -11.65
C HIS A 103 -9.94 -9.94 -10.47
N ARG A 104 -8.86 -9.20 -10.72
CA ARG A 104 -8.03 -8.67 -9.63
C ARG A 104 -8.77 -7.58 -8.84
N VAL A 105 -9.45 -6.67 -9.51
CA VAL A 105 -10.29 -5.62 -8.89
C VAL A 105 -11.34 -6.29 -7.99
N TRP A 106 -12.02 -7.32 -8.47
CA TRP A 106 -12.98 -8.12 -7.70
C TRP A 106 -12.37 -8.69 -6.42
N GLN A 107 -11.19 -9.31 -6.49
CA GLN A 107 -10.50 -9.86 -5.32
C GLN A 107 -10.16 -8.79 -4.28
N VAL A 108 -9.65 -7.64 -4.74
CA VAL A 108 -9.25 -6.55 -3.85
C VAL A 108 -10.47 -5.86 -3.24
N TYR A 109 -11.57 -5.75 -3.99
CA TYR A 109 -12.83 -5.20 -3.52
C TYR A 109 -13.37 -6.02 -2.33
N TRP A 110 -13.50 -7.35 -2.49
CA TRP A 110 -13.94 -8.20 -1.39
C TRP A 110 -12.95 -8.26 -0.23
N ALA A 111 -11.65 -8.14 -0.51
CA ALA A 111 -10.64 -8.02 0.54
C ALA A 111 -10.83 -6.72 1.36
N HIS A 112 -11.15 -5.60 0.71
CA HIS A 112 -11.45 -4.34 1.38
C HIS A 112 -12.71 -4.45 2.25
N ILE A 113 -13.82 -4.95 1.69
CA ILE A 113 -15.07 -5.16 2.43
C ILE A 113 -14.85 -6.10 3.63
N GLY A 114 -14.23 -7.26 3.40
CA GLY A 114 -13.98 -8.24 4.46
C GLY A 114 -13.05 -7.72 5.56
N MET A 115 -12.01 -6.97 5.20
CA MET A 115 -11.11 -6.34 6.17
C MET A 115 -11.83 -5.29 7.00
N PHE A 116 -12.64 -4.44 6.39
CA PHE A 116 -13.42 -3.44 7.10
C PHE A 116 -14.36 -4.11 8.12
N LEU A 117 -15.14 -5.11 7.69
CA LEU A 117 -16.05 -5.85 8.56
C LEU A 117 -15.29 -6.55 9.71
N ALA A 118 -14.13 -7.14 9.43
CA ALA A 118 -13.31 -7.78 10.46
C ALA A 118 -12.81 -6.78 11.51
N VAL A 119 -12.38 -5.57 11.09
CA VAL A 119 -11.99 -4.51 12.02
C VAL A 119 -13.18 -4.03 12.84
N CYS A 120 -14.34 -3.80 12.20
CA CYS A 120 -15.57 -3.41 12.90
C CYS A 120 -15.96 -4.43 13.98
N VAL A 121 -16.03 -5.72 13.64
CA VAL A 121 -16.35 -6.78 14.60
C VAL A 121 -15.36 -6.78 15.76
N TRP A 122 -14.06 -6.70 15.46
CA TRP A 122 -13.03 -6.75 16.50
C TRP A 122 -13.08 -5.54 17.43
N VAL A 123 -13.16 -4.33 16.86
CA VAL A 123 -13.18 -3.08 17.62
C VAL A 123 -14.44 -3.00 18.49
N SER A 124 -15.61 -3.38 17.95
CA SER A 124 -16.84 -3.46 18.73
C SER A 124 -16.75 -4.49 19.86
N PHE A 125 -16.14 -5.66 19.62
CA PHE A 125 -15.93 -6.68 20.64
C PHE A 125 -15.03 -6.18 21.78
N MET A 126 -13.94 -5.47 21.45
CA MET A 126 -13.07 -4.84 22.44
C MET A 126 -13.80 -3.78 23.27
N ASP A 127 -14.60 -2.92 22.64
CA ASP A 127 -15.35 -1.89 23.36
C ASP A 127 -16.40 -2.47 24.32
N VAL A 128 -17.03 -3.59 23.97
CA VAL A 128 -17.94 -4.33 24.86
C VAL A 128 -17.17 -4.91 26.05
N LEU A 129 -15.97 -5.44 25.86
CA LEU A 129 -15.14 -5.96 26.96
C LEU A 129 -14.60 -4.84 27.86
N ALA A 130 -14.21 -3.71 27.28
CA ALA A 130 -13.65 -2.56 27.98
C ALA A 130 -14.70 -1.78 28.78
N ASN A 131 -15.98 -1.86 28.39
CA ASN A 131 -17.09 -1.06 28.93
C ASN A 131 -16.86 0.46 28.89
N GLN A 132 -16.09 0.96 27.90
CA GLN A 132 -15.67 2.38 27.80
C GLN A 132 -16.04 3.02 26.44
N GLY A 133 -16.02 2.24 25.34
CA GLY A 133 -16.43 2.73 24.02
C GLY A 133 -15.42 3.66 23.34
N ASP A 134 -14.18 3.74 23.82
CA ASP A 134 -13.21 4.75 23.37
C ASP A 134 -12.55 4.41 22.04
N TYR A 135 -12.49 3.13 21.69
CA TYR A 135 -11.89 2.65 20.45
C TYR A 135 -12.73 2.99 19.22
N LEU A 136 -14.05 2.89 19.35
CA LEU A 136 -15.00 3.33 18.33
C LEU A 136 -15.00 4.87 18.16
N LYS A 137 -14.74 5.63 19.24
CA LYS A 137 -14.80 7.10 19.27
C LYS A 137 -13.57 7.78 18.67
N HIS A 138 -12.36 7.41 19.09
CA HIS A 138 -11.20 8.29 18.93
C HIS A 138 -10.19 7.91 17.83
N ASP A 139 -10.12 6.63 17.42
CA ASP A 139 -8.99 6.18 16.57
C ASP A 139 -9.32 5.94 15.10
N LEU A 140 -10.43 5.25 14.80
CA LEU A 140 -10.77 4.83 13.43
C LEU A 140 -11.89 5.64 12.80
N ASN A 141 -12.49 6.56 13.55
CA ASN A 141 -13.70 7.28 13.15
C ASN A 141 -14.80 6.33 12.63
N LEU A 142 -15.02 5.21 13.33
CA LEU A 142 -16.06 4.24 13.01
C LEU A 142 -17.38 4.56 13.69
N MET A 143 -17.39 5.49 14.65
CA MET A 143 -18.63 5.90 15.31
C MET A 143 -19.74 6.35 14.34
N PRO A 144 -19.46 7.14 13.27
CA PRO A 144 -20.46 7.50 12.27
C PRO A 144 -21.05 6.29 11.53
N PHE A 145 -20.30 5.19 11.40
CA PHE A 145 -20.79 3.95 10.78
C PHE A 145 -21.92 3.34 11.61
N PHE A 146 -21.74 3.24 12.93
CA PHE A 146 -22.70 2.59 13.83
C PHE A 146 -23.84 3.52 14.26
N GLN A 147 -23.56 4.77 14.59
CA GLN A 147 -24.51 5.62 15.30
C GLN A 147 -25.33 6.54 14.39
N ALA A 148 -24.82 6.93 13.23
CA ALA A 148 -25.49 7.96 12.44
C ALA A 148 -26.59 7.39 11.52
N ASN A 149 -26.26 6.43 10.67
CA ASN A 149 -27.21 5.68 9.85
C ASN A 149 -26.54 4.42 9.27
N THR A 150 -26.51 3.33 10.04
CA THR A 150 -25.80 2.09 9.63
C THR A 150 -26.24 1.58 8.25
N ALA A 151 -27.53 1.68 7.91
CA ALA A 151 -28.03 1.22 6.62
C ALA A 151 -27.42 2.02 5.45
N GLN A 152 -27.41 3.35 5.57
CA GLN A 152 -26.78 4.23 4.59
C GLN A 152 -25.27 3.99 4.50
N GLN A 153 -24.60 3.80 5.64
CA GLN A 153 -23.16 3.58 5.70
C GLN A 153 -22.76 2.22 5.11
N LEU A 154 -23.59 1.18 5.26
CA LEU A 154 -23.43 -0.10 4.57
C LEU A 154 -23.55 0.07 3.05
N LEU A 155 -24.57 0.77 2.56
CA LEU A 155 -24.68 1.08 1.13
C LEU A 155 -23.47 1.88 0.64
N GLY A 156 -23.02 2.84 1.45
CA GLY A 156 -21.82 3.62 1.20
C GLY A 156 -20.57 2.76 1.07
N LEU A 157 -20.38 1.81 1.99
CA LEU A 157 -19.23 0.91 2.01
C LEU A 157 -19.19 0.04 0.75
N PHE A 158 -20.32 -0.57 0.39
CA PHE A 158 -20.40 -1.43 -0.79
C PHE A 158 -20.28 -0.65 -2.11
N THR A 159 -20.67 0.63 -2.12
CA THR A 159 -20.51 1.53 -3.29
C THR A 159 -19.20 2.31 -3.28
N LEU A 160 -18.35 2.15 -2.25
CA LEU A 160 -17.13 2.93 -2.01
C LEU A 160 -17.37 4.45 -1.89
N THR A 161 -18.59 4.86 -1.54
CA THR A 161 -18.94 6.25 -1.20
C THR A 161 -18.86 6.52 0.30
N TYR A 162 -18.72 5.46 1.11
CA TYR A 162 -18.22 5.53 2.48
C TYR A 162 -16.86 4.82 2.57
N VAL A 163 -15.80 5.57 2.85
CA VAL A 163 -14.44 5.02 3.03
C VAL A 163 -13.84 5.57 4.32
N PRO A 164 -13.89 4.85 5.44
CA PRO A 164 -13.39 5.35 6.71
C PRO A 164 -11.89 5.56 6.66
N ASN A 165 -11.43 6.53 7.46
CA ASN A 165 -10.01 6.85 7.60
C ASN A 165 -9.21 5.56 7.86
N TYR A 166 -8.00 5.47 7.31
CA TYR A 166 -7.12 4.29 7.32
C TYR A 166 -7.45 3.17 6.31
N PHE A 167 -8.62 3.16 5.66
CA PHE A 167 -8.99 2.09 4.71
C PHE A 167 -8.83 2.48 3.24
N ASP A 168 -8.54 3.75 2.95
CA ASP A 168 -8.56 4.39 1.63
C ASP A 168 -7.53 3.87 0.63
N ILE A 169 -6.46 3.19 1.08
CA ILE A 169 -5.40 2.72 0.16
C ILE A 169 -5.89 1.60 -0.78
N LEU A 170 -6.82 0.75 -0.33
CA LEU A 170 -7.37 -0.32 -1.17
C LEU A 170 -8.36 0.22 -2.22
N PRO A 171 -9.34 1.07 -1.89
CA PRO A 171 -10.19 1.73 -2.88
C PRO A 171 -9.39 2.51 -3.92
N MET A 172 -8.37 3.28 -3.49
CA MET A 172 -7.45 3.96 -4.40
C MET A 172 -6.81 2.95 -5.38
N TYR A 173 -6.33 1.82 -4.87
CA TYR A 173 -5.73 0.77 -5.70
C TYR A 173 -6.72 0.15 -6.70
N LEU A 174 -8.01 0.01 -6.36
CA LEU A 174 -9.04 -0.46 -7.30
C LEU A 174 -9.15 0.45 -8.52
N VAL A 175 -9.23 1.76 -8.30
CA VAL A 175 -9.32 2.75 -9.39
C VAL A 175 -8.06 2.72 -10.25
N ILE A 176 -6.88 2.70 -9.64
CA ILE A 176 -5.61 2.63 -10.38
C ILE A 176 -5.51 1.34 -11.20
N LEU A 177 -5.98 0.20 -10.69
CA LEU A 177 -6.04 -1.05 -11.47
C LEU A 177 -6.98 -0.91 -12.68
N LEU A 178 -8.13 -0.26 -12.51
CA LEU A 178 -9.07 0.01 -13.62
C LEU A 178 -8.47 0.96 -14.68
N MET A 179 -7.47 1.77 -14.32
CA MET A 179 -6.74 2.59 -15.29
C MET A 179 -5.73 1.78 -16.12
N ILE A 180 -5.33 0.56 -15.71
CA ILE A 180 -4.35 -0.25 -16.46
C ILE A 180 -4.79 -0.50 -17.90
N PRO A 181 -6.03 -1.00 -18.18
CA PRO A 181 -6.52 -1.10 -19.54
C PRO A 181 -6.34 0.21 -20.32
N LEU A 182 -6.85 1.33 -19.81
CA LEU A 182 -6.74 2.63 -20.48
C LEU A 182 -5.29 2.99 -20.83
N VAL A 183 -4.38 2.91 -19.85
CA VAL A 183 -2.95 3.22 -20.04
C VAL A 183 -2.28 2.26 -21.03
N MET A 184 -2.63 0.97 -20.98
CA MET A 184 -2.16 -0.01 -21.96
C MET A 184 -2.69 0.26 -23.37
N GLY A 185 -3.90 0.82 -23.49
CA GLY A 185 -4.50 1.23 -24.76
C GLY A 185 -3.74 2.40 -25.38
N ILE A 186 -3.48 3.43 -24.58
CA ILE A 186 -2.67 4.59 -24.99
C ILE A 186 -1.24 4.16 -25.35
N ALA A 187 -0.67 3.20 -24.60
CA ALA A 187 0.68 2.69 -24.85
C ALA A 187 0.82 1.97 -26.20
N ARG A 188 -0.28 1.52 -26.82
CA ARG A 188 -0.26 1.00 -28.20
C ARG A 188 0.06 2.06 -29.24
N ILE A 189 -0.29 3.32 -28.97
CA ILE A 189 0.09 4.47 -29.80
C ILE A 189 1.57 4.77 -29.56
N SER A 190 1.93 5.06 -28.30
CA SER A 190 3.33 5.10 -27.87
C SER A 190 3.46 5.02 -26.35
N PRO A 191 4.53 4.41 -25.81
CA PRO A 191 4.84 4.47 -24.38
C PRO A 191 4.96 5.90 -23.83
N LYS A 192 5.46 6.83 -24.65
CA LYS A 192 5.58 8.25 -24.28
C LYS A 192 4.22 8.90 -24.10
N ALA A 193 3.24 8.59 -24.95
CA ALA A 193 1.87 9.08 -24.80
C ALA A 193 1.21 8.57 -23.51
N ALA A 194 1.45 7.31 -23.14
CA ALA A 194 0.96 6.75 -21.89
C ALA A 194 1.57 7.46 -20.66
N LEU A 195 2.87 7.74 -20.68
CA LEU A 195 3.55 8.52 -19.64
C LEU A 195 3.05 9.96 -19.58
N ALA A 196 2.87 10.60 -20.72
CA ALA A 196 2.33 11.96 -20.80
C ALA A 196 0.90 12.02 -20.24
N PHE A 197 0.05 11.05 -20.56
CA PHE A 197 -1.28 10.94 -19.97
C PHE A 197 -1.23 10.87 -18.44
N CYS A 198 -0.38 10.01 -17.88
CA CYS A 198 -0.23 9.89 -16.43
C CYS A 198 0.26 11.20 -15.80
N ALA A 199 1.22 11.88 -16.43
CA ALA A 199 1.74 13.16 -15.93
C ALA A 199 0.69 14.28 -16.00
N MET A 200 -0.06 14.37 -17.10
CA MET A 200 -1.12 15.37 -17.28
C MET A 200 -2.27 15.17 -16.31
N LEU A 201 -2.69 13.92 -16.07
CA LEU A 201 -3.74 13.60 -15.11
C LEU A 201 -3.33 13.95 -13.67
N TRP A 202 -2.08 13.64 -13.30
CA TRP A 202 -1.53 14.05 -12.01
C TRP A 202 -1.48 15.59 -11.87
N LEU A 203 -1.04 16.29 -12.92
CA LEU A 203 -0.96 17.74 -12.93
C LEU A 203 -2.35 18.38 -12.78
N ALA A 204 -3.34 17.90 -13.54
CA ALA A 204 -4.73 18.36 -13.44
C ALA A 204 -5.29 18.15 -12.02
N THR A 205 -5.00 17.00 -11.41
CA THR A 205 -5.42 16.68 -10.03
C THR A 205 -4.81 17.65 -9.00
N ASN A 206 -3.52 17.96 -9.14
CA ASN A 206 -2.83 18.88 -8.24
C ASN A 206 -3.31 20.33 -8.43
N ILE A 207 -3.58 20.74 -9.68
CA ILE A 207 -4.15 22.06 -10.00
C ILE A 207 -5.56 22.19 -9.40
N GLU A 208 -6.45 21.21 -9.61
CA GLU A 208 -7.80 21.22 -9.03
C GLU A 208 -7.74 21.37 -7.51
N THR A 209 -6.88 20.60 -6.86
CA THR A 209 -6.72 20.69 -5.40
C THR A 209 -6.18 22.05 -4.97
N TYR A 210 -5.21 22.60 -5.70
CA TYR A 210 -4.63 23.90 -5.38
C TYR A 210 -5.69 25.01 -5.50
N ILE A 211 -6.52 24.96 -6.54
CA ILE A 211 -7.63 25.91 -6.74
C ILE A 211 -8.66 25.77 -5.61
N ASN A 212 -9.03 24.55 -5.22
CA ASN A 212 -9.95 24.31 -4.10
C ASN A 212 -9.43 24.90 -2.79
N VAL A 213 -8.14 24.70 -2.50
CA VAL A 213 -7.52 25.24 -1.29
C VAL A 213 -7.37 26.77 -1.37
N ALA A 214 -6.93 27.31 -2.50
CA ALA A 214 -6.64 28.73 -2.66
C ALA A 214 -7.89 29.61 -2.73
N ASN A 215 -8.95 29.12 -3.40
CA ASN A 215 -10.15 29.91 -3.68
C ASN A 215 -11.37 29.45 -2.87
N GLY A 216 -11.22 28.45 -2.01
CA GLY A 216 -12.35 27.81 -1.32
C GLY A 216 -13.35 27.18 -2.29
N SER A 217 -12.93 26.83 -3.51
CA SER A 217 -13.83 26.18 -4.47
C SER A 217 -14.12 24.74 -4.05
N HIS A 218 -15.26 24.22 -4.52
CA HIS A 218 -15.67 22.83 -4.29
C HIS A 218 -15.63 22.01 -5.58
N LEU A 219 -14.62 22.23 -6.43
CA LEU A 219 -14.41 21.41 -7.63
C LEU A 219 -14.07 19.99 -7.17
N ALA A 220 -14.72 18.99 -7.76
CA ALA A 220 -14.52 17.59 -7.40
C ALA A 220 -14.56 16.68 -8.64
N TRP A 221 -13.95 17.13 -9.74
CA TRP A 221 -13.92 16.39 -11.01
C TRP A 221 -12.94 15.22 -10.95
N LEU A 222 -11.81 15.40 -10.26
CA LEU A 222 -10.76 14.41 -10.10
C LEU A 222 -10.66 13.97 -8.63
N ARG A 223 -11.79 13.83 -7.94
CA ARG A 223 -11.88 13.39 -6.55
C ARG A 223 -13.12 12.53 -6.34
N PHE A 224 -13.03 11.58 -5.42
CA PHE A 224 -14.17 10.77 -4.98
C PHE A 224 -14.61 11.17 -3.58
N TYR A 225 -15.91 11.19 -3.35
CA TYR A 225 -16.47 11.37 -2.01
C TYR A 225 -16.22 10.10 -1.19
N ALA A 226 -15.68 10.28 0.01
CA ALA A 226 -15.56 9.26 1.05
C ALA A 226 -16.71 9.31 2.04
N GLU A 227 -17.45 10.43 2.05
CA GLU A 227 -18.70 10.59 2.78
C GLU A 227 -19.47 11.77 2.12
N PRO A 228 -20.32 11.51 1.11
CA PRO A 228 -20.99 12.57 0.35
C PRO A 228 -22.14 13.24 1.11
N TRP A 229 -22.65 12.58 2.14
CA TRP A 229 -23.65 13.18 3.02
C TRP A 229 -22.97 14.02 4.09
N ASN A 230 -23.50 15.21 4.35
CA ASN A 230 -23.19 15.93 5.58
C ASN A 230 -23.79 15.10 6.72
N ASN A 231 -22.95 14.52 7.58
CA ASN A 231 -23.44 13.75 8.72
C ASN A 231 -23.32 14.55 10.03
N PRO A 232 -24.32 15.38 10.36
CA PRO A 232 -24.31 16.12 11.60
C PRO A 232 -24.53 15.26 12.85
N GLY A 233 -25.16 14.08 12.69
CA GLY A 233 -25.72 13.31 13.80
C GLY A 233 -24.67 12.78 14.79
N TRP A 234 -23.48 12.45 14.31
CA TRP A 234 -22.39 12.05 15.19
C TRP A 234 -21.71 13.26 15.84
N LEU A 235 -21.65 14.41 15.16
CA LEU A 235 -21.08 15.65 15.72
C LEU A 235 -21.98 16.22 16.82
N THR A 236 -23.30 16.18 16.63
CA THR A 236 -24.26 16.56 17.67
C THR A 236 -24.16 15.61 18.86
N TRP A 237 -24.10 14.30 18.66
CA TRP A 237 -23.89 13.35 19.76
C TRP A 237 -22.54 13.55 20.46
N TYR A 238 -21.45 13.70 19.71
CA TYR A 238 -20.09 13.89 20.24
C TYR A 238 -19.98 15.15 21.08
N ASN A 239 -20.57 16.25 20.62
CA ASN A 239 -20.63 17.51 21.35
C ASN A 239 -21.79 17.55 22.36
N GLN A 240 -22.49 16.45 22.62
CA GLN A 240 -23.64 16.38 23.54
C GLN A 240 -24.73 17.42 23.24
N GLY A 241 -24.93 17.76 21.97
CA GLY A 241 -25.85 18.79 21.50
C GLY A 241 -25.27 20.20 21.50
N ASN A 242 -24.07 20.42 22.02
CA ASN A 242 -23.40 21.72 22.06
C ASN A 242 -22.64 22.02 20.76
N ILE A 243 -23.31 21.86 19.63
CA ILE A 243 -22.80 22.32 18.34
C ILE A 243 -23.83 23.27 17.72
N SER A 244 -23.36 24.44 17.28
CA SER A 244 -24.27 25.44 16.73
C SER A 244 -24.83 24.96 15.37
N PRO A 245 -26.08 25.30 15.03
CA PRO A 245 -26.67 24.98 13.72
C PRO A 245 -25.81 25.46 12.55
N GLU A 246 -25.10 26.57 12.72
CA GLU A 246 -24.18 27.14 11.73
C GLU A 246 -22.92 26.27 11.56
N ALA A 247 -22.33 25.79 12.66
CA ALA A 247 -21.20 24.86 12.62
C ALA A 247 -21.60 23.51 11.98
N LEU A 248 -22.86 23.11 12.19
CA LEU A 248 -23.45 21.91 11.60
C LEU A 248 -23.66 22.05 10.10
N ALA A 249 -24.17 23.21 9.66
CA ALA A 249 -24.38 23.55 8.25
C ALA A 249 -23.06 23.79 7.50
N ALA A 250 -22.00 24.19 8.21
CA ALA A 250 -20.67 24.41 7.65
C ALA A 250 -19.89 23.11 7.35
N LEU A 251 -20.37 21.95 7.83
CA LEU A 251 -19.74 20.66 7.56
C LEU A 251 -19.64 20.41 6.05
N GLN A 252 -18.41 20.11 5.62
CA GLN A 252 -18.11 19.83 4.23
C GLN A 252 -18.12 18.32 3.98
N PRO A 253 -18.53 17.86 2.78
CA PRO A 253 -18.36 16.48 2.37
C PRO A 253 -16.90 16.05 2.50
N ARG A 254 -16.69 14.80 2.91
CA ARG A 254 -15.32 14.24 2.98
C ARG A 254 -14.97 13.60 1.65
N PHE A 255 -13.75 13.85 1.18
CA PHE A 255 -13.16 13.19 0.02
C PHE A 255 -12.27 12.02 0.44
N TRP A 256 -11.98 11.11 -0.49
CA TRP A 256 -10.99 10.06 -0.30
C TRP A 256 -9.66 10.69 0.09
N PHE A 257 -9.04 10.16 1.14
CA PHE A 257 -7.74 10.65 1.60
C PHE A 257 -6.67 10.41 0.53
N PHE A 258 -6.65 9.21 -0.07
CA PHE A 258 -5.77 8.90 -1.18
C PHE A 258 -6.49 9.13 -2.51
N ASN A 259 -6.14 10.21 -3.21
CA ASN A 259 -6.71 10.48 -4.51
C ASN A 259 -6.07 9.58 -5.59
N PRO A 260 -6.81 8.64 -6.20
CA PRO A 260 -6.24 7.74 -7.20
C PRO A 260 -5.68 8.46 -8.42
N PHE A 261 -6.20 9.64 -8.79
CA PHE A 261 -5.73 10.40 -9.95
C PHE A 261 -4.37 11.08 -9.73
N GLY A 262 -4.01 11.37 -8.47
CA GLY A 262 -2.66 11.79 -8.08
C GLY A 262 -1.73 10.59 -7.90
N TRP A 263 -2.16 9.59 -7.12
CA TRP A 263 -1.35 8.42 -6.76
C TRP A 263 -1.09 7.44 -7.91
N GLN A 264 -1.87 7.49 -9.00
CA GLN A 264 -1.57 6.73 -10.21
C GLN A 264 -0.19 7.08 -10.79
N LEU A 265 0.35 8.31 -10.58
CA LEU A 265 1.65 8.69 -11.11
C LEU A 265 2.76 7.76 -10.60
N ILE A 266 2.91 7.62 -9.29
CA ILE A 266 3.93 6.76 -8.69
C ILE A 266 3.69 5.27 -9.03
N PHE A 267 2.44 4.84 -9.11
CA PHE A 267 2.10 3.50 -9.57
C PHE A 267 2.59 3.25 -11.00
N PHE A 268 2.23 4.12 -11.95
CA PHE A 268 2.61 3.97 -13.35
C PHE A 268 4.09 4.26 -13.61
N THR A 269 4.79 5.01 -12.74
CA THR A 269 6.26 5.08 -12.77
C THR A 269 6.88 3.71 -12.50
N GLY A 270 6.42 3.00 -11.45
CA GLY A 270 6.87 1.63 -11.16
C GLY A 270 6.49 0.67 -12.29
N PHE A 271 5.26 0.78 -12.80
CA PHE A 271 4.80 0.00 -13.96
C PHE A 271 5.69 0.20 -15.19
N ALA A 272 6.01 1.46 -15.50
CA ALA A 272 6.78 1.86 -16.68
C ALA A 272 8.24 1.38 -16.62
N PHE A 273 8.89 1.45 -15.45
CA PHE A 273 10.21 0.84 -15.26
C PHE A 273 10.19 -0.66 -15.53
N MET A 274 9.22 -1.37 -14.96
CA MET A 274 9.14 -2.82 -15.11
C MET A 274 8.70 -3.26 -16.52
N ARG A 275 7.90 -2.43 -17.21
CA ARG A 275 7.51 -2.67 -18.61
C ARG A 275 8.62 -2.34 -19.61
N GLY A 276 9.63 -1.58 -19.18
CA GLY A 276 10.74 -1.10 -20.02
C GLY A 276 10.42 0.16 -20.83
N TRP A 277 9.40 0.93 -20.42
CA TRP A 277 9.08 2.22 -21.04
C TRP A 277 10.04 3.33 -20.59
N ILE A 278 10.50 3.24 -19.34
CA ILE A 278 11.54 4.11 -18.78
C ILE A 278 12.82 3.27 -18.64
N PRO A 279 13.96 3.72 -19.18
CA PRO A 279 15.22 2.99 -19.04
C PRO A 279 15.67 2.95 -17.59
N LYS A 280 16.47 1.93 -17.23
CA LYS A 280 17.10 1.86 -15.90
C LYS A 280 17.93 3.13 -15.67
N PRO A 281 17.83 3.77 -14.48
CA PRO A 281 18.61 4.97 -14.20
C PRO A 281 20.11 4.62 -14.17
N PRO A 282 20.99 5.53 -14.63
CA PRO A 282 22.43 5.30 -14.60
C PRO A 282 22.93 5.26 -13.15
N VAL A 283 23.94 4.43 -12.86
CA VAL A 283 24.63 4.41 -11.57
C VAL A 283 25.91 5.23 -11.71
N ASN A 284 25.86 6.50 -11.32
CA ASN A 284 27.03 7.38 -11.32
C ASN A 284 27.07 8.26 -10.07
N LYS A 285 28.27 8.75 -9.72
CA LYS A 285 28.48 9.54 -8.49
C LYS A 285 27.64 10.81 -8.47
N ALA A 286 27.47 11.48 -9.61
CA ALA A 286 26.70 12.72 -9.69
C ALA A 286 25.24 12.50 -9.26
N LEU A 287 24.56 11.52 -9.85
CA LEU A 287 23.15 11.24 -9.53
C LEU A 287 22.97 10.73 -8.09
N ILE A 288 23.92 9.92 -7.57
CA ILE A 288 23.95 9.48 -6.17
C ILE A 288 24.05 10.68 -5.24
N TRP A 289 25.01 11.58 -5.47
CA TRP A 289 25.20 12.76 -4.62
C TRP A 289 24.05 13.75 -4.76
N THR A 290 23.47 13.94 -5.95
CA THR A 290 22.27 14.77 -6.13
C THR A 290 21.08 14.22 -5.35
N ALA A 291 20.83 12.91 -5.41
CA ALA A 291 19.76 12.29 -4.64
C ALA A 291 20.00 12.40 -3.13
N ALA A 292 21.23 12.14 -2.67
CA ALA A 292 21.59 12.28 -1.26
C ALA A 292 21.47 13.73 -0.76
N ALA A 293 21.96 14.69 -1.55
CA ALA A 293 21.86 16.12 -1.24
C ALA A 293 20.41 16.57 -1.16
N PHE A 294 19.56 16.15 -2.10
CA PHE A 294 18.12 16.45 -2.06
C PHE A 294 17.48 15.95 -0.74
N LEU A 295 17.78 14.72 -0.32
CA LEU A 295 17.24 14.17 0.93
C LEU A 295 17.75 14.95 2.15
N ILE A 296 19.05 15.26 2.21
CA ILE A 296 19.63 16.02 3.33
C ILE A 296 19.03 17.43 3.39
N LEU A 297 18.91 18.11 2.26
CA LEU A 297 18.32 19.46 2.17
C LEU A 297 16.81 19.46 2.48
N SER A 298 16.12 18.33 2.32
CA SER A 298 14.71 18.19 2.68
C SER A 298 14.48 18.02 4.17
N LEU A 299 15.48 17.57 4.96
CA LEU A 299 15.31 17.25 6.38
C LEU A 299 14.73 18.39 7.22
N PRO A 300 15.16 19.66 7.09
CA PRO A 300 14.57 20.75 7.88
C PRO A 300 13.07 20.94 7.61
N PHE A 301 12.60 20.62 6.40
CA PHE A 301 11.21 20.80 5.99
C PHE A 301 10.36 19.54 6.19
N ALA A 302 11.00 18.37 6.31
CA ALA A 302 10.35 17.07 6.36
C ALA A 302 10.38 16.42 7.75
N TYR A 303 11.36 16.75 8.60
CA TYR A 303 11.46 16.16 9.93
C TYR A 303 10.42 16.78 10.87
N TYR A 304 9.49 15.97 11.36
CA TYR A 304 8.32 16.44 12.11
C TYR A 304 8.67 17.31 13.32
N ARG A 305 9.72 16.95 14.07
CA ARG A 305 10.14 17.74 15.23
C ARG A 305 10.64 19.14 14.87
N VAL A 306 11.17 19.33 13.67
CA VAL A 306 11.65 20.65 13.21
C VAL A 306 10.46 21.57 12.98
N PHE A 307 9.51 21.17 12.12
CA PHE A 307 8.40 22.04 11.76
C PHE A 307 7.27 22.11 12.80
N GLU A 308 7.21 21.18 13.76
CA GLU A 308 6.29 21.25 14.91
C GLU A 308 6.89 22.03 16.10
N GLY A 309 8.12 22.55 15.97
CA GLY A 309 8.75 23.33 17.05
C GLY A 309 9.05 22.48 18.29
N ALA A 310 9.45 21.21 18.10
CA ALA A 310 9.73 20.24 19.16
C ALA A 310 11.09 19.52 18.95
N PHE A 311 12.02 20.16 18.25
CA PHE A 311 13.30 19.57 17.82
C PHE A 311 14.23 19.30 19.00
N TRP A 312 14.35 20.26 19.92
CA TRP A 312 15.27 20.10 21.05
C TRP A 312 14.87 20.90 22.30
N ASN A 313 15.22 22.19 22.33
CA ASN A 313 14.87 23.13 23.39
C ASN A 313 14.03 24.27 22.80
N LYS A 314 13.33 25.00 23.67
CA LYS A 314 12.47 26.10 23.25
C LYS A 314 13.21 27.15 22.42
N GLU A 315 14.46 27.47 22.76
CA GLU A 315 15.26 28.48 22.05
C GLU A 315 15.61 28.08 20.61
N ILE A 316 15.97 26.81 20.36
CA ILE A 316 16.25 26.28 19.03
C ILE A 316 14.95 26.10 18.25
N ASN A 317 13.86 25.72 18.91
CA ASN A 317 12.54 25.61 18.28
C ASN A 317 12.04 26.98 17.82
N ASP A 318 12.15 28.00 18.68
CA ASP A 318 11.85 29.39 18.35
C ASP A 318 12.77 29.91 17.23
N TRP A 319 14.05 29.50 17.22
CA TRP A 319 14.98 29.80 16.13
C TRP A 319 14.54 29.18 14.79
N VAL A 320 14.19 27.89 14.76
CA VAL A 320 13.68 27.21 13.56
C VAL A 320 12.40 27.85 13.03
N LEU A 321 11.47 28.18 13.93
CA LEU A 321 10.24 28.90 13.60
C LEU A 321 10.57 30.30 13.05
N SER A 322 11.54 31.01 13.64
CA SER A 322 11.99 32.34 13.20
C SER A 322 12.68 32.35 11.83
N PHE A 323 13.27 31.23 11.40
CA PHE A 323 13.80 31.05 10.05
C PHE A 323 12.70 30.89 8.98
N GLY A 324 11.43 30.88 9.40
CA GLY A 324 10.28 30.78 8.49
C GLY A 324 10.09 29.38 7.91
N ILE A 325 10.73 28.34 8.45
CA ILE A 325 10.62 26.96 7.90
C ILE A 325 9.17 26.46 7.97
N ALA A 326 8.51 26.62 9.12
CA ALA A 326 7.11 26.22 9.29
C ALA A 326 6.17 27.04 8.40
N GLU A 327 6.40 28.35 8.27
CA GLU A 327 5.63 29.24 7.41
C GLU A 327 5.81 28.90 5.92
N LEU A 328 7.05 28.67 5.47
CA LEU A 328 7.36 28.24 4.10
C LEU A 328 6.69 26.90 3.81
N ARG A 329 6.77 25.95 4.74
CA ARG A 329 6.13 24.65 4.60
C ARG A 329 4.61 24.78 4.48
N ALA A 330 3.98 25.63 5.30
CA ALA A 330 2.54 25.90 5.21
C ALA A 330 2.17 26.58 3.89
N LYS A 331 2.94 27.57 3.45
CA LYS A 331 2.74 28.30 2.20
C LYS A 331 2.85 27.41 0.96
N TYR A 332 3.74 26.42 0.99
CA TYR A 332 4.02 25.51 -0.11
C TYR A 332 3.56 24.07 0.15
N ASP A 333 2.56 23.87 1.03
CA ASP A 333 2.02 22.55 1.37
C ASP A 333 1.60 21.74 0.14
N TRP A 334 1.04 22.41 -0.87
CA TRP A 334 0.62 21.77 -2.13
C TRP A 334 1.75 21.03 -2.87
N LEU A 335 3.02 21.38 -2.62
CA LEU A 335 4.18 20.66 -3.17
C LEU A 335 4.46 19.33 -2.44
N ILE A 336 3.98 19.17 -1.21
CA ILE A 336 4.31 18.06 -0.31
C ILE A 336 3.10 17.27 0.20
N TRP A 337 1.87 17.72 -0.11
CA TRP A 337 0.64 17.10 0.38
C TRP A 337 0.58 15.61 0.06
N LYS A 338 -0.06 14.86 0.96
CA LYS A 338 -0.16 13.41 0.81
C LYS A 338 -1.31 13.02 -0.12
N SER A 339 -2.45 13.72 -0.03
CA SER A 339 -3.67 13.28 -0.69
C SER A 339 -3.56 13.16 -2.21
N ASP A 340 -2.92 14.14 -2.86
CA ASP A 340 -2.78 14.19 -4.32
C ASP A 340 -1.35 13.96 -4.82
N LEU A 341 -0.48 13.44 -3.93
CA LEU A 341 0.92 13.14 -4.21
C LEU A 341 1.70 14.37 -4.74
N GLY A 342 2.06 15.29 -3.84
CA GLY A 342 2.77 16.51 -4.20
C GLY A 342 4.11 16.25 -4.90
N ILE A 343 4.56 17.17 -5.75
CA ILE A 343 5.75 16.96 -6.58
C ILE A 343 7.03 16.74 -5.76
N ILE A 344 7.23 17.47 -4.66
CA ILE A 344 8.39 17.30 -3.78
C ILE A 344 8.32 15.94 -3.08
N ARG A 345 7.12 15.49 -2.67
CA ARG A 345 6.91 14.14 -2.11
C ARG A 345 7.26 13.04 -3.13
N TYR A 346 6.83 13.21 -4.38
CA TYR A 346 7.16 12.28 -5.47
C TYR A 346 8.66 12.22 -5.75
N VAL A 347 9.32 13.39 -5.89
CA VAL A 347 10.78 13.48 -6.10
C VAL A 347 11.55 12.90 -4.91
N HIS A 348 11.14 13.22 -3.68
CA HIS A 348 11.71 12.65 -2.46
C HIS A 348 11.67 11.13 -2.49
N PHE A 349 10.52 10.53 -2.82
CA PHE A 349 10.41 9.09 -2.97
C PHE A 349 11.36 8.53 -4.05
N LEU A 350 11.48 9.19 -5.20
CA LEU A 350 12.39 8.75 -6.26
C LEU A 350 13.86 8.81 -5.82
N CYS A 351 14.26 9.82 -5.03
CA CYS A 351 15.61 9.90 -4.47
C CYS A 351 15.88 8.74 -3.49
N VAL A 352 14.95 8.47 -2.56
CA VAL A 352 15.05 7.32 -1.63
C VAL A 352 15.11 6.01 -2.41
N GLY A 353 14.19 5.82 -3.36
CA GLY A 353 14.09 4.63 -4.19
C GLY A 353 15.34 4.39 -5.05
N TYR A 354 15.92 5.46 -5.62
CA TYR A 354 17.16 5.37 -6.39
C TYR A 354 18.35 4.94 -5.51
N LEU A 355 18.54 5.60 -4.35
CA LEU A 355 19.63 5.23 -3.44
C LEU A 355 19.47 3.81 -2.90
N ALA A 356 18.25 3.40 -2.54
CA ALA A 356 17.95 2.05 -2.10
C ALA A 356 18.20 1.02 -3.22
N TRP A 357 17.82 1.33 -4.46
CA TRP A 357 18.08 0.49 -5.63
C TRP A 357 19.58 0.34 -5.91
N VAL A 358 20.35 1.42 -5.83
CA VAL A 358 21.83 1.39 -5.94
C VAL A 358 22.42 0.54 -4.82
N ALA A 359 21.95 0.71 -3.58
CA ALA A 359 22.44 -0.02 -2.41
C ALA A 359 22.21 -1.54 -2.52
N CYS A 360 21.08 -1.98 -3.09
CA CYS A 360 20.83 -3.41 -3.34
C CYS A 360 21.74 -4.02 -4.42
N GLY A 361 22.37 -3.19 -5.25
CA GLY A 361 23.20 -3.61 -6.37
C GLY A 361 22.39 -4.18 -7.54
N GLU A 362 23.08 -4.39 -8.67
CA GLU A 362 22.47 -4.96 -9.88
C GLU A 362 21.84 -6.33 -9.57
N ASN A 363 20.60 -6.52 -10.02
CA ASN A 363 19.76 -7.70 -9.75
C ASN A 363 19.59 -8.05 -8.25
N GLY A 364 19.89 -7.12 -7.33
CA GLY A 364 19.82 -7.37 -5.90
C GLY A 364 20.98 -8.20 -5.35
N LYS A 365 22.16 -8.20 -6.01
CA LYS A 365 23.32 -8.99 -5.58
C LYS A 365 23.73 -8.79 -4.12
N HIS A 366 23.53 -7.60 -3.55
CA HIS A 366 23.85 -7.32 -2.13
C HIS A 366 22.77 -7.83 -1.16
N LEU A 367 21.63 -8.27 -1.68
CA LEU A 367 20.58 -8.95 -0.91
C LEU A 367 20.79 -10.47 -0.84
N ALA A 368 21.72 -11.01 -1.63
CA ALA A 368 22.04 -12.43 -1.62
C ALA A 368 23.13 -12.75 -0.57
N GLY A 369 23.02 -13.91 0.06
CA GLY A 369 24.02 -14.44 0.99
C GLY A 369 23.51 -15.67 1.72
N ASP A 370 24.43 -16.50 2.24
CA ASP A 370 24.09 -17.72 3.01
C ASP A 370 24.23 -17.52 4.53
N ASN A 371 24.57 -16.30 4.95
CA ASN A 371 24.74 -15.90 6.34
C ASN A 371 23.41 -15.44 6.98
N ILE A 372 23.49 -14.88 8.20
CA ILE A 372 22.32 -14.37 8.91
C ILE A 372 21.56 -13.29 8.12
N TRP A 373 22.27 -12.45 7.36
CA TRP A 373 21.67 -11.43 6.49
C TRP A 373 20.81 -12.07 5.40
N GLY A 374 21.32 -13.10 4.72
CA GLY A 374 20.55 -13.84 3.72
C GLY A 374 19.28 -14.48 4.26
N ARG A 375 19.33 -15.01 5.49
CA ARG A 375 18.16 -15.54 6.21
C ARG A 375 17.15 -14.43 6.49
N THR A 376 17.60 -13.28 7.01
CA THR A 376 16.76 -12.10 7.26
C THR A 376 16.09 -11.61 5.98
N VAL A 377 16.85 -11.46 4.89
CA VAL A 377 16.32 -11.09 3.57
C VAL A 377 15.26 -12.08 3.09
N THR A 378 15.48 -13.39 3.31
CA THR A 378 14.50 -14.42 2.95
C THR A 378 13.20 -14.28 3.71
N VAL A 379 13.24 -13.97 5.01
CA VAL A 379 12.05 -13.68 5.82
C VAL A 379 11.32 -12.46 5.28
N ILE A 380 12.02 -11.35 5.09
CA ILE A 380 11.45 -10.10 4.57
C ILE A 380 10.80 -10.33 3.20
N ARG A 381 11.49 -11.02 2.29
CA ARG A 381 10.94 -11.37 0.98
C ARG A 381 9.69 -12.23 1.10
N THR A 382 9.69 -13.24 1.97
CA THR A 382 8.52 -14.11 2.20
C THR A 382 7.29 -13.29 2.57
N VAL A 383 7.45 -12.32 3.47
CA VAL A 383 6.40 -11.35 3.84
C VAL A 383 5.95 -10.53 2.62
N GLY A 384 6.89 -9.96 1.86
CA GLY A 384 6.57 -9.17 0.67
C GLY A 384 5.90 -9.94 -0.47
N GLN A 385 6.15 -11.25 -0.57
CA GLN A 385 5.50 -12.14 -1.54
C GLN A 385 4.01 -12.34 -1.25
N GLN A 386 3.60 -12.21 0.00
CA GLN A 386 2.22 -12.39 0.46
C GLN A 386 1.53 -11.06 0.79
N SER A 387 2.00 -9.94 0.20
CA SER A 387 1.67 -8.59 0.67
C SER A 387 0.18 -8.29 0.83
N LEU A 388 -0.72 -8.80 -0.02
CA LEU A 388 -2.16 -8.56 0.16
C LEU A 388 -2.64 -9.19 1.47
N ALA A 389 -2.37 -10.47 1.70
CA ALA A 389 -2.80 -11.16 2.92
C ALA A 389 -2.17 -10.54 4.18
N ILE A 390 -0.87 -10.19 4.10
CA ILE A 390 -0.16 -9.55 5.20
C ILE A 390 -0.70 -8.15 5.47
N PHE A 391 -0.98 -7.37 4.43
CA PHE A 391 -1.59 -6.04 4.59
C PHE A 391 -2.92 -6.15 5.33
N LEU A 392 -3.85 -7.00 4.87
CA LEU A 392 -5.16 -7.15 5.51
C LEU A 392 -5.04 -7.61 6.97
N PHE A 393 -4.19 -8.61 7.23
CA PHE A 393 -3.94 -9.10 8.58
C PHE A 393 -3.28 -8.03 9.47
N SER A 394 -2.33 -7.26 8.94
CA SER A 394 -1.66 -6.18 9.68
C SER A 394 -2.63 -5.10 10.12
N MET A 395 -3.62 -4.74 9.29
CA MET A 395 -4.61 -3.72 9.62
C MET A 395 -5.53 -4.16 10.77
N VAL A 396 -5.94 -5.43 10.79
CA VAL A 396 -6.75 -6.00 11.88
C VAL A 396 -5.89 -6.15 13.16
N SER A 397 -4.73 -6.81 13.04
CA SER A 397 -3.85 -7.07 14.18
C SER A 397 -3.29 -5.80 14.80
N ALA A 398 -3.06 -4.73 14.04
CA ALA A 398 -2.63 -3.45 14.58
C ALA A 398 -3.63 -2.88 15.60
N ARG A 399 -4.95 -3.10 15.40
CA ARG A 399 -5.99 -2.69 16.35
C ARG A 399 -6.04 -3.59 17.59
N ILE A 400 -5.78 -4.88 17.42
CA ILE A 400 -5.59 -5.82 18.55
C ILE A 400 -4.42 -5.39 19.42
N LEU A 401 -3.26 -5.16 18.79
CA LEU A 401 -2.02 -4.80 19.48
C LEU A 401 -2.11 -3.43 20.13
N GLY A 402 -2.75 -2.47 19.45
CA GLY A 402 -3.04 -1.14 19.99
C GLY A 402 -3.79 -1.18 21.30
N TYR A 403 -4.66 -2.18 21.49
CA TYR A 403 -5.58 -2.19 22.61
C TYR A 403 -4.86 -2.31 23.95
N THR A 404 -3.68 -2.93 23.90
CA THR A 404 -2.79 -3.05 25.05
C THR A 404 -2.20 -1.70 25.51
N PHE A 405 -2.38 -0.61 24.75
CA PHE A 405 -1.97 0.74 25.14
C PHE A 405 -3.13 1.60 25.69
N VAL A 406 -4.39 1.12 25.66
CA VAL A 406 -5.52 1.92 26.17
C VAL A 406 -5.45 2.02 27.69
N PRO A 407 -5.59 3.23 28.27
CA PRO A 407 -5.73 3.38 29.71
C PRO A 407 -7.05 2.79 30.20
N GLN A 408 -7.03 1.62 30.86
CA GLN A 408 -8.24 1.00 31.42
C GLN A 408 -8.03 0.58 32.86
N ALA A 409 -8.79 1.14 33.81
CA ALA A 409 -8.77 0.71 35.21
C ALA A 409 -9.08 -0.80 35.36
N GLY A 410 -8.19 -1.54 36.03
CA GLY A 410 -8.31 -2.97 36.33
C GLY A 410 -7.71 -3.95 35.31
N HIS A 411 -7.06 -3.53 34.23
CA HIS A 411 -6.50 -4.46 33.23
C HIS A 411 -5.14 -5.06 33.68
N PRO A 412 -4.91 -6.39 33.61
CA PRO A 412 -3.67 -7.01 34.13
C PRO A 412 -2.37 -6.59 33.42
N PHE A 413 -2.47 -5.87 32.29
CA PHE A 413 -1.35 -5.24 31.56
C PHE A 413 -1.48 -3.71 31.55
N HIS A 414 -1.71 -3.13 32.72
CA HIS A 414 -1.70 -1.69 32.96
C HIS A 414 -0.29 -1.10 32.81
N ILE A 415 -0.01 -0.44 31.69
CA ILE A 415 1.15 0.49 31.57
C ILE A 415 0.59 1.83 31.12
N THR A 416 -0.10 2.47 32.05
CA THR A 416 -1.01 3.60 31.81
C THR A 416 -0.43 4.96 32.12
N ASP A 417 0.83 5.05 32.51
CA ASP A 417 1.45 6.35 32.73
C ASP A 417 2.44 6.67 31.63
N VAL A 418 2.30 7.85 31.02
CA VAL A 418 3.31 8.44 30.12
C VAL A 418 4.65 8.58 30.89
N GLN A 419 4.61 8.54 32.22
CA GLN A 419 5.75 8.52 33.13
C GLN A 419 6.15 7.13 33.64
N SER A 420 5.51 6.05 33.18
CA SER A 420 5.93 4.70 33.56
C SER A 420 7.26 4.36 32.90
N ASP A 421 8.28 4.09 33.72
CA ASP A 421 9.62 3.65 33.30
C ASP A 421 9.61 2.42 32.37
N TRP A 422 8.47 1.72 32.20
CA TRP A 422 8.33 0.49 31.42
C TRP A 422 7.59 0.64 30.10
N ARG A 423 7.08 1.83 29.75
CA ARG A 423 6.33 2.06 28.49
C ARG A 423 7.12 1.66 27.25
N TRP A 424 8.42 2.01 27.21
CA TRP A 424 9.30 1.65 26.09
C TRP A 424 9.44 0.13 25.92
N LEU A 425 9.46 -0.63 27.03
CA LEU A 425 9.55 -2.09 27.01
C LEU A 425 8.26 -2.70 26.48
N HIS A 426 7.11 -2.20 26.91
CA HIS A 426 5.80 -2.60 26.37
C HIS A 426 5.71 -2.34 24.87
N THR A 427 6.09 -1.13 24.45
CA THR A 427 6.18 -0.77 23.03
C THR A 427 7.06 -1.76 22.27
N LEU A 428 8.24 -2.10 22.79
CA LEU A 428 9.13 -3.06 22.15
C LEU A 428 8.48 -4.45 22.02
N ILE A 429 7.90 -4.97 23.10
CA ILE A 429 7.25 -6.29 23.14
C ILE A 429 6.11 -6.36 22.13
N ILE A 430 5.22 -5.37 22.11
CA ILE A 430 4.06 -5.35 21.23
C ILE A 430 4.46 -5.28 19.75
N ASN A 431 5.48 -4.48 19.40
CA ASN A 431 5.96 -4.40 18.03
C ASN A 431 6.69 -5.68 17.60
N VAL A 432 7.51 -6.28 18.47
CA VAL A 432 8.17 -7.57 18.20
C VAL A 432 7.13 -8.67 18.02
N ALA A 433 6.11 -8.74 18.88
CA ALA A 433 5.01 -9.68 18.75
C ALA A 433 4.27 -9.50 17.43
N GLY A 434 3.95 -8.25 17.05
CA GLY A 434 3.34 -7.95 15.77
C GLY A 434 4.18 -8.38 14.56
N ILE A 435 5.50 -8.11 14.58
CA ILE A 435 6.43 -8.54 13.54
C ILE A 435 6.47 -10.07 13.42
N ILE A 436 6.54 -10.79 14.54
CA ILE A 436 6.51 -12.25 14.58
C ILE A 436 5.19 -12.77 13.98
N LEU A 437 4.05 -12.18 14.35
CA LEU A 437 2.75 -12.56 13.81
C LEU A 437 2.69 -12.38 12.29
N LEU A 438 3.20 -11.27 11.74
CA LEU A 438 3.26 -11.08 10.28
C LEU A 438 4.12 -12.15 9.60
N ILE A 439 5.26 -12.49 10.19
CA ILE A 439 6.15 -13.53 9.67
C ILE A 439 5.42 -14.87 9.66
N LEU A 440 4.82 -15.27 10.79
CA LEU A 440 4.08 -16.53 10.91
C LEU A 440 2.95 -16.63 9.87
N VAL A 441 2.15 -15.57 9.72
CA VAL A 441 1.08 -15.52 8.71
C VAL A 441 1.64 -15.60 7.30
N ALA A 442 2.78 -14.97 7.00
CA ALA A 442 3.41 -15.05 5.68
C ALA A 442 3.83 -16.47 5.32
N TYR A 443 4.48 -17.17 6.26
CA TYR A 443 4.87 -18.57 6.07
C TYR A 443 3.64 -19.49 5.99
N MET A 444 2.62 -19.25 6.79
CA MET A 444 1.35 -19.98 6.74
C MET A 444 0.67 -19.83 5.37
N VAL A 445 0.50 -18.60 4.88
CA VAL A 445 -0.09 -18.34 3.55
C VAL A 445 0.75 -18.95 2.44
N ALA A 446 2.09 -18.87 2.54
CA ALA A 446 2.99 -19.50 1.58
C ALA A 446 2.83 -21.03 1.59
N TRP A 447 2.67 -21.65 2.76
CA TRP A 447 2.41 -23.07 2.92
C TRP A 447 1.07 -23.47 2.31
N PHE A 448 -0.02 -22.73 2.59
CA PHE A 448 -1.33 -22.99 2.00
C PHE A 448 -1.29 -22.92 0.46
N LYS A 449 -0.58 -21.95 -0.10
CA LYS A 449 -0.42 -21.80 -1.57
C LYS A 449 0.36 -22.93 -2.22
N LYS A 450 1.25 -23.60 -1.48
CA LYS A 450 1.99 -24.77 -1.99
C LYS A 450 1.12 -26.03 -2.07
N GLN A 451 -0.04 -26.05 -1.41
CA GLN A 451 -0.94 -27.21 -1.35
C GLN A 451 -0.21 -28.52 -1.00
N PRO A 452 0.57 -28.57 0.10
CA PRO A 452 1.41 -29.73 0.45
C PRO A 452 0.61 -31.01 0.69
N TRP A 453 -0.69 -30.90 0.93
CA TRP A 453 -1.62 -32.02 1.07
C TRP A 453 -2.11 -32.59 -0.27
N ARG A 454 -1.75 -32.02 -1.43
CA ARG A 454 -2.01 -32.64 -2.74
C ARG A 454 -0.88 -33.58 -3.12
N ASN A 455 -1.23 -34.83 -3.43
CA ASN A 455 -0.26 -35.83 -3.88
C ASN A 455 0.54 -35.30 -5.10
N PRO A 456 1.86 -35.54 -5.16
CA PRO A 456 2.62 -35.23 -6.35
C PRO A 456 2.03 -35.98 -7.54
N PRO A 457 2.00 -35.37 -8.74
CA PRO A 457 1.53 -36.06 -9.94
C PRO A 457 2.30 -37.37 -10.11
N ALA A 458 1.57 -38.46 -10.37
CA ALA A 458 2.18 -39.76 -10.62
C ALA A 458 3.30 -39.61 -11.66
N PRO A 459 4.46 -40.28 -11.47
CA PRO A 459 5.52 -40.25 -12.47
C PRO A 459 4.91 -40.63 -13.82
N LYS A 460 5.17 -39.82 -14.86
CA LYS A 460 4.83 -40.24 -16.22
C LYS A 460 5.57 -41.55 -16.48
N ALA A 461 4.84 -42.61 -16.82
CA ALA A 461 5.43 -43.87 -17.25
C ALA A 461 6.43 -43.57 -18.39
N ALA A 462 7.63 -44.14 -18.26
CA ALA A 462 8.77 -43.92 -19.15
C ALA A 462 8.48 -44.36 -20.59
#